data_AF-A0A2C9LMQ4-F1
#
_entry.id   AF-A0A2C9LMQ4-F1
#
_cell.length_a   1.000
_cell.length_b   1.000
_cell.length_c   1.000
_cell.angle_alpha   90.00
_cell.angle_beta   90.00
_cell.angle_gamma   90.00
#
_symmetry.space_group_name_H-M   'P 1'
#
loop_
_entity.id
_entity.type
_entity.pdbx_description
1 polymer ?
#
loop_
_entity_poly.entity_id
_entity_poly.type
_entity_poly.pdbx_seq_one_letter_code
_entity_poly.pdbx_strand_id
1 'polypeptide(L)'
;MSACQHIASRLMALMLDNEVKLLSMGAFHQFNLDVMQCEQFAASAPIPDSNDGTLQMAFTDLRQLLDLFINWDWSVYLADYGKQQSRYLRVPRHIAVSLLEKLNNGDKKKNNLFASLKKNERDKKRLIETVLKQLKVLENGAA
;
A
#
# COMPACT_ATOMS: atom_id res chain seq x y z
N MET A 1 -5.32 -22.91 3.50
CA MET A 1 -4.64 -21.90 2.65
C MET A 1 -5.63 -21.08 1.81
N SER A 2 -6.55 -21.70 1.05
CA SER A 2 -7.45 -20.99 0.11
C SER A 2 -8.29 -19.87 0.72
N ALA A 3 -8.79 -20.04 1.95
CA ALA A 3 -9.58 -19.00 2.63
C ALA A 3 -8.76 -17.73 2.93
N CYS A 4 -7.57 -17.85 3.55
CA CYS A 4 -6.70 -16.70 3.83
C CYS A 4 -6.27 -15.99 2.55
N GLN A 5 -5.91 -16.74 1.51
CA GLN A 5 -5.59 -16.19 0.19
C GLN A 5 -6.77 -15.45 -0.42
N HIS A 6 -7.99 -15.99 -0.30
CA HIS A 6 -9.19 -15.33 -0.77
C HIS A 6 -9.42 -14.02 -0.04
N ILE A 7 -9.33 -14.01 1.29
CA ILE A 7 -9.47 -12.79 2.11
C ILE A 7 -8.44 -11.74 1.69
N ALA A 8 -7.16 -12.10 1.62
CA ALA A 8 -6.10 -11.19 1.20
C ALA A 8 -6.35 -10.61 -0.20
N SER A 9 -6.74 -11.47 -1.16
CA SER A 9 -7.06 -11.04 -2.52
C SER A 9 -8.24 -10.08 -2.56
N ARG A 10 -9.27 -10.30 -1.73
CA ARG A 10 -10.45 -9.42 -1.65
C ARG A 10 -10.14 -8.07 -1.01
N LEU A 11 -9.29 -8.04 0.03
CA LEU A 11 -8.82 -6.79 0.63
C LEU A 11 -7.98 -5.97 -0.36
N MET A 12 -7.05 -6.61 -1.07
CA MET A 12 -6.27 -5.98 -2.12
C MET A 12 -7.16 -5.43 -3.23
N ALA A 13 -8.12 -6.23 -3.72
CA ALA A 13 -9.07 -5.81 -4.74
C ALA A 13 -9.92 -4.61 -4.30
N LEU A 14 -10.36 -4.57 -3.03
CA LEU A 14 -11.13 -3.45 -2.50
C LEU A 14 -10.34 -2.13 -2.51
N MET A 15 -9.04 -2.17 -2.17
CA MET A 15 -8.18 -0.99 -2.25
C MET A 15 -7.96 -0.54 -3.70
N LEU A 16 -7.89 -1.50 -4.64
CA LEU A 16 -7.60 -1.28 -6.05
C LEU A 16 -8.81 -1.03 -6.94
N ASP A 17 -10.02 -1.24 -6.43
CA ASP A 17 -11.28 -1.05 -7.16
C ASP A 17 -11.34 0.32 -7.88
N ASN A 18 -11.61 0.29 -9.20
CA ASN A 18 -11.63 1.48 -10.05
C ASN A 18 -12.76 2.45 -9.67
N GLU A 19 -13.83 1.97 -9.04
CA GLU A 19 -14.91 2.80 -8.52
C GLU A 19 -14.46 3.59 -7.28
N VAL A 20 -13.45 3.09 -6.56
CA VAL A 20 -12.82 3.79 -5.44
C VAL A 20 -11.78 4.78 -5.97
N LYS A 21 -12.23 6.01 -6.22
CA LYS A 21 -11.39 7.10 -6.76
C LYS A 21 -10.47 7.77 -5.74
N LEU A 22 -10.70 7.49 -4.45
CA LEU A 22 -10.10 8.21 -3.33
C LEU A 22 -9.83 7.24 -2.18
N LEU A 23 -8.60 7.25 -1.67
CA LEU A 23 -8.21 6.48 -0.49
C LEU A 23 -7.40 7.38 0.44
N SER A 24 -7.92 7.66 1.64
CA SER A 24 -7.24 8.55 2.60
C SER A 24 -6.18 7.78 3.41
N MET A 25 -5.25 8.49 4.06
CA MET A 25 -4.34 7.85 5.03
C MET A 25 -5.09 7.15 6.17
N GLY A 26 -6.24 7.70 6.60
CA GLY A 26 -7.09 7.04 7.58
C GLY A 26 -7.62 5.69 7.10
N ALA A 27 -7.95 5.57 5.81
CA ALA A 27 -8.34 4.30 5.22
C ALA A 27 -7.18 3.30 5.21
N PHE A 28 -5.96 3.73 4.84
CA PHE A 28 -4.77 2.87 4.94
C PHE A 28 -4.53 2.36 6.36
N HIS A 29 -4.68 3.21 7.37
CA HIS A 29 -4.57 2.78 8.77
C HIS A 29 -5.66 1.78 9.17
N GLN A 30 -6.90 1.94 8.68
CA GLN A 30 -7.96 0.97 8.95
C GLN A 30 -7.68 -0.38 8.29
N PHE A 31 -7.30 -0.40 7.00
CA PHE A 31 -6.87 -1.62 6.31
C PHE A 31 -5.72 -2.30 7.05
N ASN A 32 -4.79 -1.53 7.62
CA ASN A 32 -3.71 -2.08 8.42
C ASN A 32 -4.18 -2.82 9.66
N LEU A 33 -5.14 -2.26 10.40
CA LEU A 33 -5.76 -2.95 11.54
C LEU A 33 -6.48 -4.22 11.09
N ASP A 34 -7.23 -4.16 9.99
CA ASP A 34 -7.97 -5.32 9.47
C ASP A 34 -7.02 -6.45 9.05
N VAL A 35 -5.91 -6.13 8.37
CA VAL A 35 -4.87 -7.11 7.99
C VAL A 35 -4.16 -7.65 9.23
N MET A 36 -3.86 -6.83 10.25
CA MET A 36 -3.29 -7.32 11.51
C MET A 36 -4.18 -8.37 12.18
N GLN A 37 -5.50 -8.18 12.18
CA GLN A 37 -6.43 -9.18 12.71
C GLN A 37 -6.44 -10.46 11.88
N CYS A 38 -6.34 -10.36 10.55
CA CYS A 38 -6.24 -11.53 9.68
C CYS A 38 -4.94 -12.31 9.91
N GLU A 39 -3.83 -11.61 10.11
CA GLU A 39 -2.52 -12.21 10.43
C GLU A 39 -2.53 -12.89 11.81
N GLN A 40 -3.14 -12.26 12.82
CA GLN A 40 -3.34 -12.87 14.14
C GLN A 40 -4.14 -14.17 14.05
N PHE A 41 -5.25 -14.17 13.29
CA PHE A 41 -6.03 -15.38 13.04
C PHE A 41 -5.21 -16.46 12.31
N ALA A 42 -4.44 -16.08 11.29
CA ALA A 42 -3.57 -17.03 10.60
C ALA A 42 -2.50 -17.63 11.52
N ALA A 43 -1.99 -16.83 12.47
CA ALA A 43 -1.01 -17.24 13.46
C ALA A 43 -1.58 -18.06 14.62
N SER A 44 -2.90 -18.08 14.83
CA SER A 44 -3.53 -18.83 15.93
C SER A 44 -3.62 -20.34 15.68
N ALA A 45 -2.93 -20.86 14.65
CA ALA A 45 -3.02 -22.24 14.16
C ALA A 45 -4.48 -22.71 14.04
N PRO A 46 -5.32 -22.05 13.22
CA PRO A 46 -6.75 -22.36 13.12
C PRO A 46 -7.03 -23.74 12.54
N ILE A 47 -6.03 -24.40 11.96
CA ILE A 47 -6.10 -25.77 11.45
C ILE A 47 -5.03 -26.58 12.20
N PRO A 48 -5.37 -27.75 12.78
CA PRO A 48 -4.40 -28.65 13.38
C PRO A 48 -3.26 -28.97 12.41
N ASP A 49 -2.04 -29.05 12.93
CA ASP A 49 -0.81 -29.41 12.20
C ASP A 49 -0.37 -28.45 11.06
N SER A 50 -1.01 -27.29 10.90
CA SER A 50 -0.68 -26.31 9.83
C SER A 50 0.31 -25.21 10.27
N ASN A 51 1.24 -25.49 11.17
CA ASN A 51 1.95 -24.47 11.96
C ASN A 51 3.29 -23.97 11.37
N ASP A 52 3.44 -24.02 10.04
CA ASP A 52 4.68 -23.70 9.33
C ASP A 52 4.77 -22.24 8.84
N GLY A 53 3.80 -21.38 9.19
CA GLY A 53 3.73 -20.00 8.72
C GLY A 53 3.02 -19.83 7.37
N THR A 54 2.52 -20.92 6.78
CA THR A 54 1.92 -20.90 5.44
C THR A 54 0.68 -20.02 5.34
N LEU A 55 -0.15 -19.94 6.38
CA LEU A 55 -1.35 -19.10 6.37
C LEU A 55 -0.99 -17.60 6.41
N GLN A 56 0.06 -17.24 7.14
CA GLN A 56 0.56 -15.87 7.26
C GLN A 56 1.15 -15.38 5.93
N MET A 57 1.77 -16.28 5.14
CA MET A 57 2.28 -15.94 3.80
C MET A 57 1.21 -15.37 2.87
N ALA A 58 -0.07 -15.70 3.07
CA ALA A 58 -1.17 -15.17 2.28
C ALA A 58 -1.32 -13.65 2.38
N PHE A 59 -0.85 -13.04 3.47
CA PHE A 59 -1.00 -11.61 3.74
C PHE A 59 0.27 -10.80 3.49
N THR A 60 1.40 -11.43 3.13
CA THR A 60 2.71 -10.76 3.02
C THR A 60 2.72 -9.63 1.99
N ASP A 61 2.02 -9.79 0.86
CA ASP A 61 1.95 -8.75 -0.17
C ASP A 61 1.19 -7.51 0.33
N LEU A 62 0.06 -7.71 1.02
CA LEU A 62 -0.69 -6.64 1.68
C LEU A 62 0.12 -5.97 2.79
N ARG A 63 0.83 -6.77 3.59
CA ARG A 63 1.68 -6.28 4.68
C ARG A 63 2.77 -5.34 4.17
N GLN A 64 3.55 -5.76 3.18
CA GLN A 64 4.58 -4.91 2.58
C GLN A 64 3.98 -3.65 1.94
N LEU A 65 2.83 -3.77 1.27
CA LEU A 65 2.15 -2.64 0.67
C LEU A 65 1.70 -1.61 1.71
N LEU A 66 1.03 -2.07 2.78
CA LEU A 66 0.56 -1.19 3.85
C LEU A 66 1.74 -0.52 4.58
N ASP A 67 2.79 -1.28 4.88
CA ASP A 67 3.99 -0.76 5.53
C ASP A 67 4.67 0.34 4.70
N LEU A 68 4.72 0.21 3.36
CA LEU A 68 5.26 1.23 2.48
C LEU A 68 4.49 2.54 2.60
N PHE A 69 3.16 2.47 2.57
CA PHE A 69 2.30 3.66 2.60
C PHE A 69 2.22 4.30 3.99
N ILE A 70 2.16 3.48 5.05
CA ILE A 70 2.04 3.96 6.44
C ILE A 70 3.34 4.55 6.95
N ASN A 71 4.48 3.89 6.69
CA ASN A 71 5.78 4.39 7.13
C ASN A 71 6.37 5.44 6.18
N TRP A 72 5.76 5.62 5.01
CA TRP A 72 6.21 6.56 3.98
C TRP A 72 7.65 6.26 3.48
N ASP A 73 8.01 4.98 3.40
CA ASP A 73 9.36 4.49 3.07
C ASP A 73 9.67 4.52 1.56
N TRP A 74 9.18 5.53 0.85
CA TRP A 74 9.32 5.66 -0.61
C TRP A 74 10.77 5.81 -1.06
N SER A 75 11.63 6.46 -0.28
CA SER A 75 13.06 6.57 -0.58
C SER A 75 13.73 5.19 -0.62
N VAL A 76 13.40 4.32 0.34
CA VAL A 76 13.88 2.93 0.41
C VAL A 76 13.33 2.13 -0.77
N TYR A 77 12.01 2.20 -1.01
CA TYR A 77 11.37 1.50 -2.13
C TYR A 77 12.00 1.86 -3.48
N LEU A 78 12.21 3.16 -3.74
CA LEU A 78 12.77 3.64 -5.00
C LEU A 78 14.26 3.27 -5.16
N ALA A 79 15.05 3.36 -4.09
CA ALA A 79 16.49 3.04 -4.13
C ALA A 79 16.76 1.54 -4.32
N ASP A 80 15.87 0.70 -3.81
CA ASP A 80 16.00 -0.77 -3.85
C ASP A 80 15.09 -1.44 -4.88
N TYR A 81 14.37 -0.67 -5.70
CA TYR A 81 13.48 -1.23 -6.71
C TYR A 81 14.25 -2.16 -7.67
N GLY A 82 13.72 -3.38 -7.87
CA GLY A 82 14.35 -4.41 -8.71
C GLY A 82 15.46 -5.22 -8.03
N LYS A 83 15.91 -4.87 -6.82
CA LYS A 83 16.91 -5.66 -6.08
C LYS A 83 16.26 -6.84 -5.35
N GLN A 84 16.94 -7.98 -5.37
CA GLN A 84 16.46 -9.23 -4.74
C GLN A 84 16.30 -9.15 -3.21
N GLN A 85 17.00 -8.22 -2.54
CA GLN A 85 16.93 -8.03 -1.08
C GLN A 85 16.08 -6.82 -0.68
N SER A 86 15.23 -6.31 -1.58
CA SER A 86 14.36 -5.17 -1.27
C SER A 86 13.34 -5.51 -0.19
N ARG A 87 13.21 -4.63 0.82
CA ARG A 87 12.18 -4.74 1.87
C ARG A 87 10.75 -4.82 1.30
N TYR A 88 10.54 -4.20 0.15
CA TYR A 88 9.24 -4.08 -0.52
C TYR A 88 9.19 -4.85 -1.85
N LEU A 89 9.97 -5.93 -1.96
CA LEU A 89 10.07 -6.77 -3.16
C LEU A 89 8.70 -7.22 -3.71
N ARG A 90 7.70 -7.41 -2.83
CA ARG A 90 6.36 -7.88 -3.20
C ARG A 90 5.40 -6.78 -3.61
N VAL A 91 5.79 -5.52 -3.50
CA VAL A 91 4.94 -4.38 -3.89
C VAL A 91 5.16 -4.08 -5.36
N PRO A 92 4.18 -4.35 -6.25
CA PRO A 92 4.33 -4.02 -7.66
C PRO A 92 4.21 -2.52 -7.87
N ARG A 93 5.07 -1.95 -8.71
CA ARG A 93 5.06 -0.51 -9.05
C ARG A 93 3.68 -0.02 -9.49
N HIS A 94 2.99 -0.74 -10.37
CA HIS A 94 1.69 -0.31 -10.90
C HIS A 94 0.61 -0.21 -9.81
N ILE A 95 0.65 -1.11 -8.82
CA ILE A 95 -0.21 -1.06 -7.63
C ILE A 95 0.12 0.17 -6.78
N ALA A 96 1.41 0.42 -6.54
CA ALA A 96 1.88 1.57 -5.78
C ALA A 96 1.46 2.91 -6.45
N VAL A 97 1.58 3.01 -7.77
CA VAL A 97 1.14 4.16 -8.56
C VAL A 97 -0.37 4.35 -8.43
N SER A 98 -1.18 3.31 -8.66
CA SER A 98 -2.64 3.39 -8.56
C SER A 98 -3.11 3.91 -7.20
N LEU A 99 -2.54 3.38 -6.12
CA LEU A 99 -2.89 3.77 -4.76
C LEU A 99 -2.40 5.17 -4.38
N LEU A 100 -1.21 5.59 -4.84
CA LEU A 100 -0.75 6.97 -4.69
C LEU A 100 -1.63 7.97 -5.47
N GLU A 101 -2.14 7.59 -6.65
CA GLU A 101 -3.07 8.43 -7.41
C GLU A 101 -4.41 8.59 -6.66
N LYS A 102 -4.94 7.51 -6.07
CA LYS A 102 -6.12 7.56 -5.19
C LYS A 102 -5.88 8.42 -3.94
N LEU A 103 -4.69 8.33 -3.34
CA LEU A 103 -4.30 9.17 -2.20
C LEU A 103 -4.21 10.64 -2.59
N ASN A 104 -3.62 10.94 -3.75
CA ASN A 104 -3.52 12.30 -4.28
C ASN A 104 -4.89 12.92 -4.64
N ASN A 105 -5.82 12.10 -5.13
CA ASN A 105 -7.19 12.54 -5.45
C ASN A 105 -7.99 12.88 -4.18
N GLY A 106 -7.65 12.24 -3.05
CA GLY A 106 -8.07 12.60 -1.68
C GLY A 106 -8.03 14.08 -1.38
N ASP A 107 -6.89 14.67 -1.66
CA ASP A 107 -6.59 16.03 -1.27
C ASP A 107 -7.15 17.06 -2.28
N LYS A 108 -7.47 16.65 -3.53
CA LYS A 108 -8.03 17.54 -4.56
C LYS A 108 -9.52 17.88 -4.36
N LYS A 109 -10.32 16.97 -3.78
CA LYS A 109 -11.75 17.22 -3.51
C LYS A 109 -11.99 18.07 -2.26
N LYS A 110 -11.03 18.13 -1.33
CA LYS A 110 -10.99 19.10 -0.22
C LYS A 110 -10.41 20.46 -0.65
N ASN A 111 -10.79 20.93 -1.84
CA ASN A 111 -10.57 22.31 -2.30
C ASN A 111 -11.46 23.30 -1.51
N ASN A 112 -11.45 23.21 -0.17
CA ASN A 112 -11.72 24.37 0.65
C ASN A 112 -10.63 25.37 0.33
N LEU A 113 -11.02 26.57 -0.07
CA LEU A 113 -10.15 27.70 -0.40
C LEU A 113 -9.09 28.04 0.69
N PHE A 114 -9.19 27.41 1.87
CA PHE A 114 -8.27 27.51 3.01
C PHE A 114 -7.21 26.40 3.12
N ALA A 115 -7.34 25.27 2.41
CA ALA A 115 -6.36 24.18 2.44
C ALA A 115 -5.04 24.58 1.75
N SER A 116 -5.12 25.40 0.68
CA SER A 116 -3.95 25.98 0.00
C SER A 116 -3.11 26.90 0.90
N LEU A 117 -3.64 27.35 2.04
CA LEU A 117 -2.94 28.22 2.99
C LEU A 117 -2.09 27.41 3.97
N LYS A 118 -2.42 26.14 4.23
CA LYS A 118 -1.68 25.30 5.18
C LYS A 118 -0.44 24.71 4.52
N LYS A 119 0.75 25.16 4.96
CA LYS A 119 2.05 24.73 4.44
C LYS A 119 2.20 23.20 4.41
N ASN A 120 1.79 22.52 5.47
CA ASN A 120 1.93 21.07 5.62
C ASN A 120 1.15 20.27 4.55
N GLU A 121 -0.05 20.73 4.16
CA GLU A 121 -0.85 20.06 3.11
C GLU A 121 -0.18 20.22 1.73
N ARG A 122 0.41 21.39 1.46
CA ARG A 122 1.18 21.63 0.23
C ARG A 122 2.42 20.75 0.14
N ASP A 123 3.17 20.65 1.24
CA ASP A 123 4.39 19.84 1.27
C ASP A 123 4.08 18.36 1.08
N LYS A 124 3.02 17.84 1.71
CA LYS A 124 2.54 16.47 1.49
C LYS A 124 2.15 16.21 0.04
N LYS A 125 1.40 17.14 -0.58
CA LYS A 125 1.00 17.01 -1.99
C LYS A 125 2.22 16.99 -2.92
N ARG A 126 3.19 17.88 -2.70
CA ARG A 126 4.45 17.89 -3.46
C ARG A 126 5.22 16.60 -3.33
N LEU A 127 5.24 16.01 -2.13
CA LEU A 127 5.91 14.75 -1.88
C LEU A 127 5.25 13.60 -2.66
N ILE A 128 3.92 13.50 -2.62
CA ILE A 128 3.16 12.52 -3.42
C ILE A 128 3.44 12.68 -4.91
N GLU A 129 3.37 13.92 -5.43
CA GLU A 129 3.63 14.21 -6.85
C GLU A 129 5.08 13.86 -7.26
N THR A 130 6.05 14.08 -6.37
CA THR A 130 7.46 13.74 -6.60
C THR A 130 7.64 12.23 -6.70
N VAL A 131 7.09 11.47 -5.76
CA VAL A 131 7.14 10.01 -5.78
C VAL A 131 6.46 9.46 -7.02
N LEU A 132 5.27 9.96 -7.38
CA LEU A 132 4.56 9.55 -8.60
C LEU A 132 5.40 9.78 -9.87
N LYS A 133 6.10 10.90 -9.99
CA LYS A 133 7.00 11.16 -11.11
C LYS A 133 8.15 10.15 -11.13
N GLN A 134 8.79 9.90 -9.99
CA GLN A 134 9.89 8.94 -9.90
C GLN A 134 9.44 7.52 -10.26
N LEU A 135 8.28 7.07 -9.77
CA LEU A 135 7.70 5.78 -10.12
C LEU A 135 7.36 5.64 -11.61
N LYS A 136 6.99 6.74 -12.28
CA LYS A 136 6.76 6.74 -13.74
C LYS A 136 8.07 6.73 -14.53
N VAL A 137 9.15 7.32 -14.01
CA VAL A 137 10.48 7.27 -14.65
C VAL A 137 11.11 5.89 -14.53
N LEU A 138 10.90 5.17 -13.41
CA LEU A 138 11.40 3.80 -13.23
C LEU A 138 10.95 2.83 -14.34
N GLU A 139 9.84 3.12 -15.02
CA GLU A 139 9.36 2.38 -16.20
C GLU A 139 10.31 2.48 -17.40
N ASN A 140 10.99 3.62 -17.56
CA ASN A 140 11.89 3.90 -18.68
C ASN A 140 13.35 3.48 -18.41
N GLY A 141 13.67 3.07 -17.17
CA GLY A 141 15.01 2.69 -16.74
C GLY A 141 15.22 1.19 -16.51
N ALA A 142 14.18 0.37 -16.71
CA ALA A 142 14.28 -1.08 -16.66
C ALA A 142 14.66 -1.62 -18.05
N ALA A 143 15.96 -1.73 -18.29
CA ALA A 143 16.52 -2.61 -19.32
C ALA A 143 16.63 -4.04 -18.79
#